data_AF-A0A7C7DV02-F1
#
_entry.id   AF-A0A7C7DV02-F1
#
_cell.length_a   1.000
_cell.length_b   1.000
_cell.length_c   1.000
_cell.angle_alpha   90.00
_cell.angle_beta   90.00
_cell.angle_gamma   90.00
#
_symmetry.space_group_name_H-M   'P 1'
#
loop_
_entity.id
_entity.type
_entity.pdbx_description
1 polymer ?
#
loop_
_entity_poly.entity_id
_entity_poly.type
_entity_poly.pdbx_seq_one_letter_code
_entity_poly.pdbx_strand_id
1 'polypeptide(L)'
;MRRSRLLASLLRPGRRGSSRRARPFRIKRRGRSLAWSLLALPLDRTARLLLEIIISPLGICGEIIRGRRSTRQGWIFYYMMFCLALLLTWLGASSALGRNERAGLAALSRFSQGKAEVDSCPYAAEINLYALKTDLDPSLVAAVIAQESAFNPNAISPKGARGLMQIMPEVFKALNPESKCQADHEPPSCGEDCIFDPVTNIKTGVKLLRSLIEDFDGDVITALAAYNAGGEAARKYQGDKTPDGLPPYPETQQYARRIALLWPAFRSQGAHRAVFLTNLVVKVNSWAAWANLAAWGLLFLWIVRRIRI
;
A
#
# COMPACT_ATOMS: atom_id res chain seq x y z
N MET A 1 75.33 -55.39 31.03
CA MET A 1 76.26 -54.63 31.89
C MET A 1 76.23 -53.15 31.51
N ARG A 2 76.44 -52.28 32.50
CA ARG A 2 76.56 -50.79 32.49
C ARG A 2 77.08 -50.19 31.17
N ARG A 3 76.39 -49.17 30.60
CA ARG A 3 76.51 -47.69 30.82
C ARG A 3 77.86 -47.14 30.30
N SER A 4 78.05 -45.93 29.76
CA SER A 4 77.42 -44.59 29.85
C SER A 4 78.34 -43.65 29.01
N ARG A 5 77.87 -42.78 28.12
CA ARG A 5 77.25 -41.43 28.30
C ARG A 5 78.23 -40.25 28.49
N LEU A 6 77.80 -39.12 27.89
CA LEU A 6 78.05 -37.68 28.19
C LEU A 6 79.29 -37.02 27.55
N LEU A 7 79.37 -35.71 27.28
CA LEU A 7 78.50 -34.57 26.90
C LEU A 7 79.45 -33.32 26.90
N ALA A 8 79.01 -32.18 26.34
CA ALA A 8 79.54 -30.79 26.41
C ALA A 8 80.34 -30.33 25.17
N SER A 9 79.89 -29.38 24.33
CA SER A 9 79.68 -27.91 24.54
C SER A 9 81.02 -27.21 24.83
N LEU A 10 81.51 -26.15 24.18
CA LEU A 10 80.98 -24.91 23.57
C LEU A 10 82.09 -24.33 22.66
N LEU A 11 81.74 -23.47 21.68
CA LEU A 11 82.36 -22.15 21.36
C LEU A 11 81.99 -21.68 19.94
N ARG A 12 81.35 -20.50 19.85
CA ARG A 12 81.18 -19.59 18.69
C ARG A 12 82.24 -18.46 18.83
N PRO A 13 82.58 -17.58 17.84
CA PRO A 13 81.72 -16.85 16.86
C PRO A 13 82.40 -16.66 15.45
N GLY A 14 81.92 -15.94 14.40
CA GLY A 14 80.78 -15.07 14.12
C GLY A 14 80.70 -14.59 12.64
N ARG A 15 79.46 -14.24 12.21
CA ARG A 15 78.92 -13.35 11.15
C ARG A 15 79.58 -13.11 9.77
N ARG A 16 78.77 -13.36 8.70
CA ARG A 16 78.25 -12.48 7.59
C ARG A 16 77.85 -13.42 6.43
N GLY A 17 76.76 -13.35 5.67
CA GLY A 17 75.52 -12.60 5.59
C GLY A 17 74.80 -13.10 4.32
N SER A 18 73.46 -13.18 4.28
CA SER A 18 72.71 -13.24 3.01
C SER A 18 71.22 -12.96 3.24
N SER A 19 70.71 -11.97 2.52
CA SER A 19 69.33 -11.49 2.52
C SER A 19 68.30 -12.57 2.15
N ARG A 20 67.27 -12.76 2.99
CA ARG A 20 66.00 -13.39 2.58
C ARG A 20 64.86 -12.37 2.69
N ARG A 21 64.21 -12.10 1.56
CA ARG A 21 63.03 -11.24 1.41
C ARG A 21 61.91 -11.68 2.36
N ALA A 22 61.38 -10.74 3.15
CA ALA A 22 60.16 -10.93 3.93
C ALA A 22 58.96 -11.07 2.97
N ARG A 23 58.15 -12.12 3.15
CA ARG A 23 56.83 -12.23 2.49
C ARG A 23 55.84 -11.33 3.24
N PRO A 24 54.96 -10.58 2.56
CA PRO A 24 53.99 -9.75 3.24
C PRO A 24 52.94 -10.64 3.91
N PHE A 25 52.70 -10.39 5.20
CA PHE A 25 51.64 -11.02 5.97
C PHE A 25 50.29 -10.47 5.51
N ARG A 26 49.61 -11.20 4.64
CA ARG A 26 48.30 -10.81 4.10
C ARG A 26 47.22 -11.14 5.13
N ILE A 27 46.85 -10.17 5.97
CA ILE A 27 45.70 -10.28 6.87
C ILE A 27 44.43 -10.40 6.01
N LYS A 28 43.90 -11.62 5.91
CA LYS A 28 42.62 -11.89 5.28
C LYS A 28 41.52 -11.45 6.26
N ARG A 29 41.12 -10.17 6.24
CA ARG A 29 39.89 -9.71 6.92
C ARG A 29 38.70 -10.43 6.29
N ARG A 30 38.30 -11.58 6.86
CA ARG A 30 36.98 -12.19 6.62
C ARG A 30 35.95 -11.28 7.30
N GLY A 31 35.43 -10.30 6.56
CA GLY A 31 34.20 -9.61 6.98
C GLY A 31 33.10 -10.67 7.10
N ARG A 32 32.68 -10.99 8.33
CA ARG A 32 31.44 -11.75 8.55
C ARG A 32 30.29 -10.86 8.08
N SER A 33 29.47 -11.34 7.14
CA SER A 33 28.29 -10.58 6.71
C SER A 33 27.35 -10.35 7.89
N LEU A 34 26.63 -9.23 7.90
CA LEU A 34 25.73 -8.79 8.99
C LEU A 34 24.82 -9.91 9.53
N ALA A 35 24.30 -10.77 8.64
CA ALA A 35 23.47 -11.93 8.99
C ALA A 35 24.13 -12.92 9.98
N TRP A 36 25.47 -13.05 9.94
CA TRP A 36 26.21 -13.93 10.85
C TRP A 36 26.41 -13.33 12.24
N SER A 37 26.36 -12.00 12.36
CA SER A 37 26.47 -11.33 13.65
C SER A 37 25.17 -11.45 14.45
N LEU A 38 24.01 -11.44 13.77
CA LEU A 38 22.69 -11.57 14.40
C LEU A 38 22.42 -12.99 14.92
N LEU A 39 22.91 -14.03 14.25
CA LEU A 39 22.75 -15.44 14.65
C LEU A 39 23.62 -15.85 15.87
N ALA A 40 24.47 -14.96 16.38
CA ALA A 40 25.36 -15.22 17.51
C ALA A 40 24.79 -14.74 18.87
N LEU A 41 23.58 -14.17 18.88
CA LEU A 41 22.90 -13.73 20.10
C LEU A 41 22.43 -14.92 20.95
N PRO A 42 22.47 -14.84 22.29
CA PRO A 42 21.94 -15.86 23.18
C PRO A 42 20.40 -15.82 23.15
N LEU A 43 19.82 -16.47 22.13
CA LEU A 43 18.38 -16.57 21.93
C LEU A 43 17.88 -17.96 22.35
N ASP A 44 16.64 -18.01 22.82
CA ASP A 44 15.94 -19.28 23.02
C ASP A 44 15.63 -19.96 21.66
N ARG A 45 15.17 -21.22 21.69
CA ARG A 45 14.94 -22.00 20.46
C ARG A 45 13.90 -21.33 19.55
N THR A 46 12.85 -20.77 20.12
CA THR A 46 11.76 -20.09 19.41
C THR A 46 12.22 -18.81 18.72
N ALA A 47 12.91 -17.93 19.42
CA ALA A 47 13.43 -16.68 18.86
C ALA A 47 14.49 -16.93 17.80
N ARG A 48 15.30 -17.99 17.96
CA ARG A 48 16.26 -18.41 16.93
C ARG A 48 15.58 -18.89 15.66
N LEU A 49 14.52 -19.70 15.76
CA LEU A 49 13.74 -20.14 14.60
C LEU A 49 13.10 -18.97 13.87
N LEU A 50 12.47 -18.04 14.60
CA LEU A 50 11.89 -16.83 14.02
C LEU A 50 12.94 -15.97 13.31
N LEU A 51 14.11 -15.80 13.93
CA LEU A 51 15.22 -15.06 13.34
C LEU A 51 15.71 -15.72 12.05
N GLU A 52 15.82 -17.05 12.01
CA GLU A 52 16.23 -17.80 10.82
C GLU A 52 15.20 -17.69 9.69
N ILE A 53 13.88 -17.69 10.00
CA ILE A 53 12.81 -17.42 9.03
C ILE A 53 12.93 -16.00 8.47
N ILE A 54 13.07 -14.99 9.33
CA ILE A 54 13.15 -13.56 8.93
C ILE A 54 14.39 -13.27 8.07
N ILE A 55 15.54 -13.87 8.41
CA ILE A 55 16.81 -13.64 7.71
C ILE A 55 16.93 -14.50 6.44
N SER A 56 16.09 -15.53 6.28
CA SER A 56 16.19 -16.49 5.16
C SER A 56 16.25 -15.88 3.74
N PRO A 57 15.58 -14.75 3.40
CA PRO A 57 15.72 -14.15 2.08
C PRO A 57 17.16 -13.71 1.77
N LEU A 58 17.89 -13.19 2.78
CA LEU A 58 19.30 -12.82 2.63
C LEU A 58 20.19 -14.05 2.43
N GLY A 59 19.83 -15.18 3.06
CA GLY A 59 20.47 -16.47 2.84
C GLY A 59 20.38 -16.91 1.38
N ILE A 60 19.16 -16.96 0.84
CA ILE A 60 18.88 -17.36 -0.54
C ILE A 60 19.55 -16.41 -1.55
N CYS A 61 19.44 -15.09 -1.38
CA CYS A 61 20.14 -14.12 -2.22
C CYS A 61 21.66 -14.36 -2.22
N GLY A 62 22.23 -14.60 -1.03
CA GLY A 62 23.64 -14.89 -0.88
C GLY A 62 24.08 -16.20 -1.55
N GLU A 63 23.18 -17.17 -1.72
CA GLU A 63 23.45 -18.40 -2.47
C GLU A 63 23.39 -18.17 -3.98
N ILE A 64 22.35 -17.46 -4.46
CA ILE A 64 22.18 -17.08 -5.86
C ILE A 64 23.42 -16.37 -6.39
N ILE A 65 23.96 -15.41 -5.62
CA ILE A 65 25.14 -14.61 -6.00
C ILE A 65 26.42 -15.44 -6.00
N ARG A 66 26.60 -16.32 -5.00
CA ARG A 66 27.88 -17.02 -4.79
C ARG A 66 28.00 -18.30 -5.61
N GLY A 67 26.91 -18.82 -6.20
CA GLY A 67 26.90 -20.03 -7.02
C GLY A 67 27.40 -21.30 -6.30
N ARG A 68 27.48 -21.29 -4.96
CA ARG A 68 28.07 -22.41 -4.20
C ARG A 68 27.08 -23.56 -4.06
N ARG A 69 27.56 -24.78 -4.32
CA ARG A 69 26.75 -26.00 -4.19
C ARG A 69 26.41 -26.41 -2.75
N SER A 70 27.21 -25.98 -1.77
CA SER A 70 27.04 -26.33 -0.34
C SER A 70 25.80 -25.63 0.24
N THR A 71 24.70 -26.36 0.27
CA THR A 71 23.47 -26.02 0.97
C THR A 71 23.67 -26.24 2.47
N ARG A 72 23.42 -25.22 3.28
CA ARG A 72 22.81 -25.50 4.59
C ARG A 72 21.34 -25.79 4.28
N GLN A 73 20.96 -27.07 4.27
CA GLN A 73 19.57 -27.51 3.98
C GLN A 73 18.50 -26.74 4.78
N GLY A 74 18.86 -26.11 5.90
CA GLY A 74 17.95 -25.25 6.67
C GLY A 74 17.50 -23.97 5.94
N TRP A 75 18.31 -23.34 5.09
CA TRP A 75 17.94 -22.03 4.51
C TRP A 75 16.70 -22.09 3.62
N ILE A 76 16.58 -23.14 2.81
CA ILE A 76 15.42 -23.34 1.94
C ILE A 76 14.16 -23.62 2.78
N PHE A 77 14.29 -24.38 3.87
CA PHE A 77 13.20 -24.66 4.79
C PHE A 77 12.70 -23.36 5.45
N TYR A 78 13.60 -22.57 6.02
CA TYR A 78 13.25 -21.28 6.65
C TYR A 78 12.67 -20.29 5.64
N TYR A 79 13.16 -20.31 4.40
CA TYR A 79 12.63 -19.49 3.32
C TYR A 79 11.24 -19.93 2.88
N MET A 80 10.98 -21.23 2.82
CA MET A 80 9.64 -21.75 2.54
C MET A 80 8.64 -21.37 3.65
N MET A 81 9.06 -21.46 4.91
CA MET A 81 8.25 -20.99 6.04
C MET A 81 8.02 -19.47 5.99
N PHE A 82 9.01 -18.69 5.56
CA PHE A 82 8.86 -17.25 5.33
C PHE A 82 7.83 -16.95 4.24
N CYS A 83 7.92 -17.60 3.08
CA CYS A 83 6.93 -17.46 2.00
C CYS A 83 5.52 -17.87 2.47
N LEU A 84 5.39 -18.98 3.21
CA LEU A 84 4.11 -19.42 3.74
C LEU A 84 3.53 -18.41 4.75
N ALA A 85 4.34 -17.87 5.66
CA ALA A 85 3.90 -16.86 6.61
C ALA A 85 3.44 -15.58 5.90
N LEU A 86 4.17 -15.12 4.88
CA LEU A 86 3.75 -13.99 4.04
C LEU A 86 2.44 -14.27 3.31
N LEU A 87 2.27 -15.48 2.76
CA LEU A 87 1.05 -15.87 2.08
C LEU A 87 -0.15 -15.90 3.04
N LEU A 88 -0.01 -16.53 4.21
CA LEU A 88 -1.10 -16.64 5.19
C LEU A 88 -1.50 -15.28 5.76
N THR A 89 -0.53 -14.41 6.04
CA THR A 89 -0.81 -13.04 6.50
C THR A 89 -1.52 -12.23 5.42
N TRP A 90 -1.08 -12.32 4.16
CA TRP A 90 -1.75 -11.67 3.04
C TRP A 90 -3.17 -12.21 2.80
N LEU A 91 -3.37 -13.53 2.84
CA LEU A 91 -4.69 -14.16 2.69
C LEU A 91 -5.63 -13.74 3.83
N GLY A 92 -5.14 -13.75 5.08
CA GLY A 92 -5.90 -13.31 6.25
C GLY A 92 -6.35 -11.86 6.11
N ALA A 93 -5.43 -10.95 5.80
CA ALA A 93 -5.71 -9.53 5.58
C ALA A 93 -6.67 -9.30 4.41
N SER A 94 -6.45 -9.97 3.28
CA SER A 94 -7.32 -9.88 2.10
C SER A 94 -8.73 -10.40 2.38
N SER A 95 -8.86 -11.47 3.16
CA SER A 95 -10.17 -11.99 3.58
C SER A 95 -10.94 -11.01 4.47
N ALA A 96 -10.23 -10.33 5.38
CA ALA A 96 -10.83 -9.34 6.28
C ALA A 96 -11.27 -8.09 5.51
N LEU A 97 -10.42 -7.59 4.61
CA LEU A 97 -10.76 -6.49 3.71
C LEU A 97 -11.98 -6.82 2.86
N GLY A 98 -12.03 -8.01 2.25
CA GLY A 98 -13.17 -8.44 1.44
C GLY A 98 -14.48 -8.55 2.24
N ARG A 99 -14.43 -8.96 3.52
CA ARG A 99 -15.62 -8.96 4.39
C ARG A 99 -16.11 -7.54 4.68
N ASN A 100 -15.20 -6.64 5.04
CA ASN A 100 -15.52 -5.24 5.34
C ASN A 100 -16.09 -4.52 4.11
N GLU A 101 -15.52 -4.79 2.94
CA GLU A 101 -15.97 -4.23 1.68
C GLU A 101 -17.39 -4.67 1.32
N ARG A 102 -17.69 -5.98 1.43
CA ARG A 102 -19.06 -6.49 1.20
C ARG A 102 -20.06 -5.92 2.19
N ALA A 103 -19.69 -5.81 3.47
CA ALA A 103 -20.54 -5.18 4.47
C ALA A 103 -20.78 -3.70 4.16
N GLY A 104 -19.74 -2.97 3.74
CA GLY A 104 -19.85 -1.58 3.32
C GLY A 104 -20.72 -1.39 2.08
N LEU A 105 -20.57 -2.24 1.06
CA LEU A 105 -21.42 -2.22 -0.15
C LEU A 105 -22.89 -2.53 0.20
N ALA A 106 -23.14 -3.54 1.04
CA ALA A 106 -24.48 -3.86 1.51
C ALA A 106 -25.12 -2.75 2.37
N ALA A 107 -24.30 -1.95 3.05
CA ALA A 107 -24.76 -0.77 3.78
C ALA A 107 -25.02 0.42 2.82
N LEU A 108 -24.16 0.62 1.82
CA LEU A 108 -24.34 1.66 0.79
C LEU A 108 -25.59 1.42 -0.05
N SER A 109 -25.95 0.18 -0.34
CA SER A 109 -27.22 -0.11 -1.03
C SER A 109 -28.46 0.25 -0.20
N ARG A 110 -28.30 0.51 1.11
CA ARG A 110 -29.34 0.97 2.04
C ARG A 110 -29.09 2.40 2.51
N PHE A 111 -28.37 3.19 1.71
CA PHE A 111 -27.89 4.53 2.05
C PHE A 111 -28.96 5.47 2.64
N SER A 112 -30.23 5.29 2.26
CA SER A 112 -31.35 6.08 2.77
C SER A 112 -31.61 5.94 4.28
N GLN A 113 -30.99 4.98 4.99
CA GLN A 113 -31.35 4.66 6.38
C GLN A 113 -30.60 5.45 7.48
N GLY A 114 -29.84 6.49 7.15
CA GLY A 114 -29.47 7.50 8.16
C GLY A 114 -28.28 8.37 7.77
N LYS A 115 -28.44 9.70 7.92
CA LYS A 115 -27.37 10.68 7.69
C LYS A 115 -26.51 10.82 8.95
N ALA A 116 -25.20 10.87 8.79
CA ALA A 116 -24.24 11.08 9.87
C ALA A 116 -23.38 12.29 9.55
N GLU A 117 -23.49 13.33 10.38
CA GLU A 117 -22.61 14.49 10.33
C GLU A 117 -21.16 14.08 10.64
N VAL A 118 -20.22 14.84 10.07
CA VAL A 118 -18.78 14.65 10.27
C VAL A 118 -18.21 15.84 11.05
N ASP A 119 -17.39 15.56 12.07
CA ASP A 119 -16.80 16.62 12.92
C ASP A 119 -15.28 16.67 12.86
N SER A 120 -14.64 15.62 12.35
CA SER A 120 -13.19 15.38 12.50
C SER A 120 -12.44 15.24 11.16
N CYS A 121 -12.91 15.93 10.13
CA CYS A 121 -12.26 16.05 8.83
C CYS A 121 -12.17 17.52 8.37
N PRO A 122 -11.23 17.84 7.45
CA PRO A 122 -11.21 19.16 6.81
C PRO A 122 -12.54 19.47 6.12
N TYR A 123 -12.97 20.74 6.19
CA TYR A 123 -14.21 21.24 5.59
C TYR A 123 -15.50 20.58 6.12
N ALA A 124 -15.47 20.05 7.34
CA ALA A 124 -16.61 19.39 7.98
C ALA A 124 -17.89 20.25 7.97
N ALA A 125 -17.77 21.55 8.27
CA ALA A 125 -18.91 22.46 8.30
C ALA A 125 -19.57 22.61 6.91
N GLU A 126 -18.77 22.81 5.87
CA GLU A 126 -19.22 22.91 4.48
C GLU A 126 -19.81 21.59 4.00
N ILE A 127 -19.16 20.47 4.32
CA ILE A 127 -19.63 19.12 3.99
C ILE A 127 -21.00 18.87 4.63
N ASN A 128 -21.14 19.08 5.95
CA ASN A 128 -22.41 18.91 6.66
C ASN A 128 -23.48 19.82 6.06
N LEU A 129 -23.17 21.10 5.83
CA LEU A 129 -24.12 22.07 5.31
C LEU A 129 -24.66 21.67 3.93
N TYR A 130 -23.78 21.38 2.97
CA TYR A 130 -24.22 21.10 1.60
C TYR A 130 -24.78 19.69 1.46
N ALA A 131 -24.20 18.69 2.12
CA ALA A 131 -24.74 17.33 2.09
C ALA A 131 -26.16 17.30 2.64
N LEU A 132 -26.40 17.89 3.82
CA LEU A 132 -27.73 17.92 4.44
C LEU A 132 -28.75 18.68 3.58
N LYS A 133 -28.35 19.83 3.00
CA LYS A 133 -29.21 20.63 2.10
C LYS A 133 -29.62 19.88 0.84
N THR A 134 -28.81 18.92 0.39
CA THR A 134 -29.04 18.15 -0.84
C THR A 134 -29.47 16.71 -0.53
N ASP A 135 -29.91 16.45 0.70
CA ASP A 135 -30.41 15.14 1.13
C ASP A 135 -29.38 13.99 0.97
N LEU A 136 -28.10 14.30 1.18
CA LEU A 136 -27.02 13.33 1.23
C LEU A 136 -26.51 13.15 2.67
N ASP A 137 -25.98 11.96 2.95
CA ASP A 137 -25.21 11.68 4.16
C ASP A 137 -23.86 12.42 4.11
N PRO A 138 -23.57 13.34 5.05
CA PRO A 138 -22.30 14.06 5.10
C PRO A 138 -21.08 13.14 5.15
N SER A 139 -21.19 12.00 5.85
CA SER A 139 -20.10 11.01 5.91
C SER A 139 -19.79 10.37 4.56
N LEU A 140 -20.78 10.22 3.66
CA LEU A 140 -20.54 9.75 2.29
C LEU A 140 -19.83 10.81 1.47
N VAL A 141 -20.26 12.07 1.57
CA VAL A 141 -19.61 13.19 0.88
C VAL A 141 -18.15 13.32 1.33
N ALA A 142 -17.89 13.18 2.63
CA ALA A 142 -16.53 13.15 3.16
C ALA A 142 -15.70 11.97 2.61
N ALA A 143 -16.30 10.78 2.49
CA ALA A 143 -15.65 9.63 1.88
C ALA A 143 -15.31 9.85 0.40
N VAL A 144 -16.20 10.50 -0.36
CA VAL A 144 -15.95 10.89 -1.75
C VAL A 144 -14.79 11.89 -1.83
N ILE A 145 -14.80 12.98 -1.05
CA ILE A 145 -13.70 13.96 -1.02
C ILE A 145 -12.37 13.30 -0.66
N ALA A 146 -12.38 12.39 0.32
CA ALA A 146 -11.19 11.66 0.75
C ALA A 146 -10.60 10.80 -0.36
N GLN A 147 -11.46 10.15 -1.15
CA GLN A 147 -11.08 9.31 -2.28
C GLN A 147 -10.62 10.14 -3.49
N GLU A 148 -11.25 11.29 -3.73
CA GLU A 148 -11.01 12.13 -4.91
C GLU A 148 -9.74 12.99 -4.77
N SER A 149 -9.55 13.66 -3.64
CA SER A 149 -8.47 14.64 -3.47
C SER A 149 -7.65 14.47 -2.20
N ALA A 150 -8.04 13.54 -1.31
CA ALA A 150 -7.54 13.48 0.06
C ALA A 150 -7.64 14.85 0.78
N PHE A 151 -8.73 15.58 0.52
CA PHE A 151 -9.01 16.93 1.04
C PHE A 151 -8.04 18.02 0.54
N ASN A 152 -7.35 17.82 -0.59
CA ASN A 152 -6.53 18.85 -1.21
C ASN A 152 -7.40 19.74 -2.14
N PRO A 153 -7.66 21.02 -1.78
CA PRO A 153 -8.49 21.90 -2.60
C PRO A 153 -7.82 22.32 -3.91
N ASN A 154 -6.51 22.13 -4.05
CA ASN A 154 -5.73 22.47 -5.24
C ASN A 154 -5.43 21.24 -6.12
N ALA A 155 -6.11 20.11 -5.89
CA ALA A 155 -5.85 18.88 -6.64
C ALA A 155 -6.27 19.01 -8.12
N ILE A 156 -5.41 18.54 -9.02
CA ILE A 156 -5.70 18.35 -10.45
C ILE A 156 -5.42 16.88 -10.81
N SER A 157 -6.40 16.17 -11.38
CA SER A 157 -6.17 14.83 -11.90
C SER A 157 -5.49 14.87 -13.27
N PRO A 158 -4.85 13.76 -13.70
CA PRO A 158 -4.33 13.64 -15.07
C PRO A 158 -5.37 13.84 -16.18
N LYS A 159 -6.67 13.61 -15.86
CA LYS A 159 -7.80 13.82 -16.79
C LYS A 159 -8.33 15.27 -16.75
N GLY A 160 -7.79 16.13 -15.87
CA GLY A 160 -8.22 17.52 -15.72
C GLY A 160 -9.33 17.76 -14.69
N ALA A 161 -9.65 16.79 -13.85
CA ALA A 161 -10.61 16.99 -12.76
C ALA A 161 -9.99 17.88 -11.66
N ARG A 162 -10.78 18.76 -11.03
CA ARG A 162 -10.25 19.86 -10.18
C ARG A 162 -10.92 19.94 -8.81
N GLY A 163 -10.12 20.26 -7.79
CA GLY A 163 -10.55 20.58 -6.44
C GLY A 163 -10.95 19.38 -5.58
N LEU A 164 -11.65 19.65 -4.47
CA LEU A 164 -11.92 18.68 -3.41
C LEU A 164 -12.69 17.43 -3.87
N MET A 165 -13.71 17.63 -4.72
CA MET A 165 -14.56 16.57 -5.27
C MET A 165 -14.21 16.25 -6.73
N GLN A 166 -13.06 16.72 -7.22
CA GLN A 166 -12.54 16.42 -8.57
C GLN A 166 -13.60 16.64 -9.67
N ILE A 167 -14.08 17.87 -9.78
CA ILE A 167 -15.09 18.26 -10.78
C ILE A 167 -14.40 18.56 -12.12
N MET A 168 -14.95 18.03 -13.21
CA MET A 168 -14.51 18.37 -14.56
C MET A 168 -14.96 19.80 -14.92
N PRO A 169 -14.13 20.62 -15.62
CA PRO A 169 -14.48 21.99 -15.97
C PRO A 169 -15.83 22.14 -16.68
N GLU A 170 -16.13 21.22 -17.59
CA GLU A 170 -17.38 21.23 -18.37
C GLU A 170 -18.59 21.04 -17.46
N VAL A 171 -18.47 20.11 -16.49
CA VAL A 171 -19.51 19.85 -15.48
C VAL A 171 -19.64 21.04 -14.53
N PHE A 172 -18.52 21.63 -14.14
CA PHE A 172 -18.51 22.82 -13.29
C PHE A 172 -19.26 23.99 -13.96
N LYS A 173 -18.99 24.23 -15.24
CA LYS A 173 -19.65 25.28 -16.03
C LYS A 173 -21.14 25.02 -16.22
N ALA A 174 -21.53 23.77 -16.47
CA ALA A 174 -22.94 23.39 -16.58
C ALA A 174 -23.72 23.61 -15.27
N LEU A 175 -23.12 23.32 -14.12
CA LEU A 175 -23.77 23.44 -12.81
C LEU A 175 -23.66 24.83 -12.18
N ASN A 176 -22.76 25.68 -12.68
CA ASN A 176 -22.53 27.05 -12.20
C ASN A 176 -22.44 28.03 -13.39
N PRO A 177 -23.51 28.23 -14.16
CA PRO A 177 -23.50 29.07 -15.36
C PRO A 177 -23.17 30.55 -15.06
N GLU A 178 -23.51 31.00 -13.85
CA GLU A 178 -23.23 32.37 -13.38
C GLU A 178 -21.78 32.56 -12.88
N SER A 179 -21.00 31.48 -12.77
CA SER A 179 -19.61 31.56 -12.29
C SER A 179 -18.71 32.23 -13.33
N LYS A 180 -17.94 33.22 -12.86
CA LYS A 180 -16.93 33.93 -13.65
C LYS A 180 -15.63 33.15 -13.78
N CYS A 181 -15.44 32.10 -12.98
CA CYS A 181 -14.25 31.25 -13.02
C CYS A 181 -14.14 30.56 -14.38
N GLN A 182 -12.98 30.59 -15.04
CA GLN A 182 -12.76 29.89 -16.32
C GLN A 182 -12.86 28.36 -16.18
N ALA A 183 -12.76 27.84 -14.95
CA ALA A 183 -12.82 26.43 -14.56
C ALA A 183 -11.65 25.56 -15.08
N ASP A 184 -10.99 25.93 -16.17
CA ASP A 184 -9.87 25.20 -16.77
C ASP A 184 -8.49 25.79 -16.46
N HIS A 185 -8.37 26.58 -15.38
CA HIS A 185 -7.09 27.16 -14.96
C HIS A 185 -6.35 26.31 -13.92
N GLU A 186 -5.12 26.72 -13.58
CA GLU A 186 -4.30 26.17 -12.49
C GLU A 186 -4.69 26.81 -11.14
N PRO A 187 -4.50 26.13 -9.99
CA PRO A 187 -4.70 26.71 -8.68
C PRO A 187 -3.75 27.90 -8.41
N PRO A 188 -4.05 28.76 -7.42
CA PRO A 188 -5.14 28.64 -6.45
C PRO A 188 -6.49 29.14 -6.99
N SER A 189 -7.49 29.17 -6.11
CA SER A 189 -8.79 29.77 -6.38
C SER A 189 -8.67 31.20 -6.93
N CYS A 190 -9.46 31.52 -7.97
CA CYS A 190 -9.54 32.85 -8.58
C CYS A 190 -10.71 33.71 -8.04
N GLY A 191 -11.45 33.22 -7.05
CA GLY A 191 -12.61 33.88 -6.47
C GLY A 191 -13.50 32.93 -5.67
N GLU A 192 -14.50 33.45 -4.96
CA GLU A 192 -15.43 32.65 -4.15
C GLU A 192 -16.28 31.69 -4.99
N ASP A 193 -16.49 31.98 -6.28
CA ASP A 193 -17.22 31.15 -7.24
C ASP A 193 -16.29 30.25 -8.09
N CYS A 194 -15.06 30.01 -7.63
CA CYS A 194 -14.05 29.25 -8.36
C CYS A 194 -14.17 27.73 -8.18
N ILE A 195 -13.71 26.97 -9.18
CA ILE A 195 -13.61 25.51 -9.12
C ILE A 195 -12.65 24.99 -8.04
N PHE A 196 -11.64 25.76 -7.65
CA PHE A 196 -10.73 25.42 -6.54
C PHE A 196 -11.16 26.04 -5.20
N ASP A 197 -12.21 26.86 -5.17
CA ASP A 197 -12.78 27.33 -3.91
C ASP A 197 -13.44 26.14 -3.19
N PRO A 198 -13.07 25.84 -1.92
CA PRO A 198 -13.59 24.69 -1.19
C PRO A 198 -15.12 24.65 -1.11
N VAL A 199 -15.76 25.79 -0.82
CA VAL A 199 -17.20 25.90 -0.63
C VAL A 199 -17.92 25.63 -1.96
N THR A 200 -17.48 26.30 -3.02
CA THR A 200 -18.08 26.16 -4.35
C THR A 200 -17.84 24.78 -4.95
N ASN A 201 -16.65 24.20 -4.76
CA ASN A 201 -16.33 22.85 -5.24
C ASN A 201 -17.17 21.78 -4.52
N ILE A 202 -17.28 21.83 -3.19
CA ILE A 202 -18.13 20.91 -2.41
C ILE A 202 -19.59 21.05 -2.84
N LYS A 203 -20.11 22.27 -2.90
CA LYS A 203 -21.49 22.55 -3.34
C LYS A 203 -21.76 21.96 -4.73
N THR A 204 -20.82 22.12 -5.66
CA THR A 204 -20.94 21.59 -7.02
C THR A 204 -20.91 20.06 -7.04
N GLY A 205 -19.97 19.45 -6.32
CA GLY A 205 -19.83 18.01 -6.27
C GLY A 205 -20.98 17.30 -5.57
N VAL A 206 -21.53 17.88 -4.51
CA VAL A 206 -22.73 17.38 -3.82
C VAL A 206 -23.96 17.44 -4.73
N LYS A 207 -24.15 18.53 -5.47
CA LYS A 207 -25.22 18.64 -6.48
C LYS A 207 -25.10 17.56 -7.56
N LEU A 208 -23.89 17.38 -8.11
CA LEU A 208 -23.62 16.34 -9.11
C LEU A 208 -23.88 14.94 -8.56
N LEU A 209 -23.41 14.65 -7.35
CA LEU A 209 -23.61 13.34 -6.74
C LEU A 209 -25.10 13.04 -6.53
N ARG A 210 -25.87 14.04 -6.07
CA ARG A 210 -27.31 13.88 -5.90
C ARG A 210 -28.04 13.68 -7.21
N SER A 211 -27.73 14.45 -8.25
CA SER A 211 -28.36 14.27 -9.56
C SER A 211 -28.09 12.88 -10.12
N LEU A 212 -26.88 12.35 -9.93
CA LEU A 212 -26.57 10.98 -10.32
C LEU A 212 -27.35 9.95 -9.50
N ILE A 213 -27.51 10.14 -8.19
CA ILE A 213 -28.35 9.25 -7.37
C ILE A 213 -29.80 9.24 -7.87
N GLU A 214 -30.32 10.39 -8.27
CA GLU A 214 -31.66 10.51 -8.86
C GLU A 214 -31.75 9.85 -10.23
N ASP A 215 -30.77 10.07 -11.12
CA ASP A 215 -30.69 9.46 -12.45
C ASP A 215 -30.63 7.91 -12.42
N PHE A 216 -30.20 7.34 -11.30
CA PHE A 216 -30.11 5.89 -11.07
C PHE A 216 -31.11 5.38 -10.02
N ASP A 217 -32.26 6.04 -9.87
CA ASP A 217 -33.39 5.59 -9.03
C ASP A 217 -33.00 5.29 -7.57
N GLY A 218 -32.04 6.03 -7.03
CA GLY A 218 -31.53 5.84 -5.67
C GLY A 218 -30.42 4.79 -5.53
N ASP A 219 -29.97 4.16 -6.62
CA ASP A 219 -28.83 3.23 -6.58
C ASP A 219 -27.50 3.99 -6.44
N VAL A 220 -27.11 4.21 -5.19
CA VAL A 220 -25.88 4.91 -4.81
C VAL A 220 -24.63 4.23 -5.36
N ILE A 221 -24.61 2.90 -5.47
CA ILE A 221 -23.44 2.18 -5.99
C ILE A 221 -23.24 2.54 -7.47
N THR A 222 -24.33 2.51 -8.24
CA THR A 222 -24.32 2.90 -9.66
C THR A 222 -24.06 4.41 -9.83
N ALA A 223 -24.56 5.26 -8.91
CA ALA A 223 -24.31 6.69 -8.94
C ALA A 223 -22.83 7.04 -8.65
N LEU A 224 -22.20 6.42 -7.64
CA LEU A 224 -20.77 6.60 -7.36
C LEU A 224 -19.90 6.11 -8.53
N ALA A 225 -20.33 5.02 -9.15
CA ALA A 225 -19.72 4.52 -10.36
C ALA A 225 -19.80 5.54 -11.51
N ALA A 226 -20.96 6.15 -11.72
CA ALA A 226 -21.18 7.21 -12.70
C ALA A 226 -20.39 8.48 -12.41
N TYR A 227 -20.25 8.82 -11.13
CA TYR A 227 -19.47 9.95 -10.67
C TYR A 227 -18.02 9.83 -11.13
N ASN A 228 -17.43 8.63 -10.99
CA ASN A 228 -16.05 8.36 -11.36
C ASN A 228 -15.83 8.16 -12.87
N ALA A 229 -16.77 7.47 -13.54
CA ALA A 229 -16.61 7.09 -14.96
C ALA A 229 -17.20 8.11 -15.95
N GLY A 230 -18.00 9.07 -15.49
CA GLY A 230 -18.84 9.95 -16.30
C GLY A 230 -20.23 9.35 -16.56
N GLY A 231 -21.26 10.21 -16.57
CA GLY A 231 -22.66 9.80 -16.64
C GLY A 231 -23.05 9.01 -17.90
N GLU A 232 -22.41 9.27 -19.05
CA GLU A 232 -22.66 8.51 -20.29
C GLU A 232 -22.14 7.08 -20.25
N ALA A 233 -21.02 6.85 -19.56
CA ALA A 233 -20.51 5.50 -19.34
C ALA A 233 -21.53 4.74 -18.48
N ALA A 234 -21.96 5.33 -17.36
CA ALA A 234 -22.85 4.66 -16.42
C ALA A 234 -24.27 4.36 -16.93
N ARG A 235 -24.86 5.22 -17.76
CA ARG A 235 -26.18 4.95 -18.36
C ARG A 235 -26.22 3.69 -19.22
N LYS A 236 -25.08 3.27 -19.80
CA LYS A 236 -25.00 2.02 -20.58
C LYS A 236 -25.13 0.75 -19.73
N TYR A 237 -25.19 0.85 -18.39
CA TYR A 237 -25.05 -0.28 -17.47
C TYR A 237 -26.33 -0.74 -16.76
N GLN A 238 -27.50 -0.17 -17.06
CA GLN A 238 -28.72 -0.45 -16.29
C GLN A 238 -29.19 -1.93 -16.29
N GLY A 239 -28.49 -2.87 -16.93
CA GLY A 239 -28.78 -4.32 -16.90
C GLY A 239 -27.65 -5.26 -16.44
N ASP A 240 -26.37 -4.92 -16.65
CA ASP A 240 -25.25 -5.83 -16.39
C ASP A 240 -24.51 -5.46 -15.09
N LYS A 241 -24.82 -6.17 -14.00
CA LYS A 241 -24.16 -6.00 -12.69
C LYS A 241 -23.43 -7.26 -12.26
N THR A 242 -22.36 -7.09 -11.48
CA THR A 242 -21.72 -8.19 -10.78
C THR A 242 -22.65 -8.75 -9.68
N PRO A 243 -22.35 -9.94 -9.10
CA PRO A 243 -23.10 -10.45 -7.95
C PRO A 243 -23.11 -9.49 -6.74
N ASP A 244 -22.11 -8.61 -6.64
CA ASP A 244 -22.01 -7.59 -5.60
C ASP A 244 -22.80 -6.30 -5.95
N GLY A 245 -23.55 -6.29 -7.07
CA GLY A 245 -24.37 -5.16 -7.51
C GLY A 245 -23.58 -4.04 -8.19
N LEU A 246 -22.33 -4.28 -8.58
CA LEU A 246 -21.46 -3.26 -9.18
C LEU A 246 -21.53 -3.26 -10.72
N PRO A 247 -21.29 -2.13 -11.40
CA PRO A 247 -21.15 -2.08 -12.86
C PRO A 247 -19.99 -2.94 -13.40
N PRO A 248 -19.98 -3.31 -14.71
CA PRO A 248 -19.00 -4.26 -15.25
C PRO A 248 -17.56 -3.73 -15.43
N TYR A 249 -17.26 -2.52 -14.95
CA TYR A 249 -15.99 -1.83 -15.21
C TYR A 249 -15.06 -1.95 -14.00
N PRO A 250 -13.88 -2.56 -14.13
CA PRO A 250 -12.99 -2.79 -12.99
C PRO A 250 -12.58 -1.51 -12.24
N GLU A 251 -12.31 -0.40 -12.94
CA GLU A 251 -11.96 0.90 -12.35
C GLU A 251 -13.12 1.44 -11.49
N THR A 252 -14.32 1.37 -12.04
CA THR A 252 -15.56 1.81 -11.41
C THR A 252 -15.95 0.96 -10.20
N GLN A 253 -15.76 -0.36 -10.29
CA GLN A 253 -15.91 -1.28 -9.16
C GLN A 253 -14.94 -0.91 -8.03
N GLN A 254 -13.68 -0.66 -8.38
CA GLN A 254 -12.68 -0.29 -7.40
C GLN A 254 -13.04 1.01 -6.68
N TYR A 255 -13.57 2.00 -7.41
CA TYR A 255 -14.03 3.26 -6.82
C TYR A 255 -15.13 3.04 -5.78
N ALA A 256 -16.21 2.35 -6.13
CA ALA A 256 -17.30 2.07 -5.19
C ALA A 256 -16.83 1.24 -3.97
N ARG A 257 -15.96 0.25 -4.18
CA ARG A 257 -15.34 -0.55 -3.10
C ARG A 257 -14.50 0.32 -2.15
N ARG A 258 -13.79 1.33 -2.66
CA ARG A 258 -13.04 2.29 -1.84
C ARG A 258 -13.95 3.13 -0.97
N ILE A 259 -15.01 3.68 -1.55
CA ILE A 259 -16.00 4.46 -0.81
C ILE A 259 -16.67 3.58 0.27
N ALA A 260 -17.00 2.33 -0.04
CA ALA A 260 -17.55 1.37 0.91
C ALA A 260 -16.66 1.12 2.14
N LEU A 261 -15.34 1.20 1.98
CA LEU A 261 -14.38 1.06 3.09
C LEU A 261 -14.20 2.36 3.88
N LEU A 262 -14.28 3.53 3.22
CA LEU A 262 -14.07 4.84 3.83
C LEU A 262 -15.31 5.35 4.56
N TRP A 263 -16.49 5.15 3.99
CA TRP A 263 -17.74 5.71 4.51
C TRP A 263 -18.03 5.34 5.97
N PRO A 264 -17.93 4.06 6.41
CA PRO A 264 -18.12 3.71 7.82
C PRO A 264 -17.11 4.40 8.76
N ALA A 265 -15.89 4.68 8.28
CA ALA A 265 -14.87 5.36 9.06
C ALA A 265 -15.24 6.83 9.34
N PHE A 266 -15.88 7.50 8.38
CA PHE A 266 -16.40 8.86 8.56
C PHE A 266 -17.67 8.92 9.43
N ARG A 267 -18.44 7.84 9.50
CA ARG A 267 -19.59 7.72 10.43
C ARG A 267 -19.18 7.50 11.89
N SER A 268 -17.97 7.02 12.14
CA SER A 268 -17.43 6.80 13.49
C SER A 268 -16.67 8.02 14.02
N GLN A 269 -16.75 8.30 15.32
CA GLN A 269 -15.96 9.38 15.94
C GLN A 269 -14.44 9.14 15.70
N GLY A 270 -13.72 10.16 15.19
CA GLY A 270 -12.29 10.05 14.87
C GLY A 270 -11.96 9.73 13.41
N ALA A 271 -12.70 10.35 12.48
CA ALA A 271 -12.67 10.09 11.04
C ALA A 271 -11.25 10.09 10.44
N HIS A 272 -10.41 11.09 10.78
CA HIS A 272 -9.05 11.19 10.23
C HIS A 272 -8.18 9.96 10.55
N ARG A 273 -8.24 9.45 11.79
CA ARG A 273 -7.45 8.27 12.20
C ARG A 273 -7.98 7.01 11.53
N ALA A 274 -9.30 6.82 11.52
CA ALA A 274 -9.93 5.66 10.93
C ALA A 274 -9.65 5.59 9.41
N VAL A 275 -9.77 6.72 8.71
CA VAL A 275 -9.47 6.83 7.27
C VAL A 275 -8.00 6.58 6.96
N PHE A 276 -7.08 7.16 7.75
CA PHE A 276 -5.65 6.90 7.61
C PHE A 276 -5.34 5.41 7.77
N LEU A 277 -5.89 4.77 8.80
CA LEU A 277 -5.70 3.34 9.06
C LEU A 277 -6.30 2.49 7.93
N THR A 278 -7.51 2.79 7.45
CA THR A 278 -8.12 2.09 6.31
C THR A 278 -7.23 2.19 5.07
N ASN A 279 -6.76 3.39 4.73
CA ASN A 279 -5.87 3.60 3.60
C ASN A 279 -4.52 2.87 3.78
N LEU A 280 -3.97 2.88 4.99
CA LEU A 280 -2.75 2.16 5.32
C LEU A 280 -2.93 0.65 5.16
N VAL A 281 -4.01 0.08 5.70
CA VAL A 281 -4.31 -1.36 5.62
C VAL A 281 -4.42 -1.79 4.16
N VAL A 282 -5.13 -1.05 3.31
CA VAL A 282 -5.25 -1.44 1.91
C VAL A 282 -3.90 -1.34 1.18
N LYS A 283 -3.12 -0.26 1.41
CA LYS A 283 -1.78 -0.13 0.82
C LYS A 283 -0.84 -1.26 1.26
N VAL A 284 -0.82 -1.56 2.57
CA VAL A 284 -0.03 -2.66 3.15
C VAL A 284 -0.45 -4.00 2.56
N ASN A 285 -1.76 -4.25 2.38
CA ASN A 285 -2.23 -5.49 1.75
C ASN A 285 -1.75 -5.62 0.30
N SER A 286 -1.79 -4.53 -0.48
CA SER A 286 -1.24 -4.52 -1.84
C SER A 286 0.27 -4.76 -1.86
N TRP A 287 1.02 -4.13 -0.95
CA TRP A 287 2.47 -4.34 -0.85
C TRP A 287 2.82 -5.77 -0.42
N ALA A 288 2.06 -6.35 0.49
CA ALA A 288 2.22 -7.74 0.91
C ALA A 288 2.00 -8.71 -0.26
N ALA A 289 1.05 -8.43 -1.16
CA ALA A 289 0.86 -9.20 -2.39
C ALA A 289 2.12 -9.20 -3.28
N TRP A 290 2.68 -8.01 -3.54
CA TRP A 290 3.89 -7.85 -4.34
C TRP A 290 5.12 -8.48 -3.67
N ALA A 291 5.25 -8.33 -2.34
CA ALA A 291 6.32 -8.96 -1.57
C ALA A 291 6.25 -10.49 -1.65
N ASN A 292 5.05 -11.05 -1.57
CA ASN A 292 4.82 -12.48 -1.73
C ASN A 292 5.21 -12.95 -3.14
N LEU A 293 4.74 -12.26 -4.19
CA LEU A 293 5.09 -12.55 -5.58
C LEU A 293 6.62 -12.50 -5.80
N ALA A 294 7.28 -11.47 -5.28
CA ALA A 294 8.73 -11.33 -5.35
C ALA A 294 9.47 -12.46 -4.62
N ALA A 295 8.97 -12.90 -3.46
CA ALA A 295 9.55 -14.01 -2.71
C ALA A 295 9.46 -15.33 -3.49
N TRP A 296 8.31 -15.61 -4.13
CA TRP A 296 8.18 -16.77 -5.03
C TRP A 296 9.05 -16.65 -6.28
N GLY A 297 9.19 -15.45 -6.86
CA GLY A 297 10.10 -15.19 -7.97
C GLY A 297 11.56 -15.46 -7.61
N LEU A 298 12.00 -15.05 -6.42
CA LEU A 298 13.34 -15.33 -5.91
C LEU A 298 13.58 -16.83 -5.70
N LEU A 299 12.57 -17.55 -5.19
CA LEU A 299 12.61 -19.01 -5.08
C LEU A 299 12.81 -19.67 -6.45
N PHE A 300 12.01 -19.25 -7.43
CA PHE A 300 12.08 -19.77 -8.79
C PHE A 300 13.47 -19.54 -9.41
N LEU A 301 14.03 -18.33 -9.27
CA LEU A 301 15.39 -18.03 -9.73
C LEU A 301 16.45 -18.90 -9.06
N TRP A 302 16.31 -19.17 -7.76
CA TRP A 302 17.19 -20.08 -7.04
C TRP A 302 17.10 -21.51 -7.59
N ILE A 303 15.88 -22.01 -7.85
CA ILE A 303 15.64 -23.35 -8.44
C ILE A 303 16.27 -23.45 -9.84
N VAL A 304 15.99 -22.48 -10.74
CA VAL A 304 16.49 -22.50 -12.12
C VAL A 304 18.03 -22.50 -12.16
N ARG A 305 18.69 -21.73 -11.31
CA ARG A 305 20.15 -21.72 -11.21
C ARG A 305 20.74 -23.04 -10.70
N ARG A 306 19.93 -23.85 -10.00
CA ARG A 306 20.35 -25.17 -9.49
C ARG A 306 20.12 -26.29 -10.50
N ILE A 307 19.09 -26.19 -11.34
CA ILE A 307 18.75 -27.20 -12.36
C ILE A 307 19.60 -27.05 -13.64
N ARG A 308 20.08 -25.84 -13.97
CA ARG A 308 20.91 -25.59 -15.18
C ARG A 308 22.35 -26.13 -15.10
N ILE A 309 22.65 -27.16 -14.30
CA ILE A 309 23.96 -27.84 -14.26
C ILE A 309 23.76 -29.34 -14.07
#